data_AF-A0A7S2NYA8-F1
#
_entry.id   AF-A0A7S2NYA8-F1
#
_cell.length_a   1.000
_cell.length_b   1.000
_cell.length_c   1.000
_cell.angle_alpha   90.00
_cell.angle_beta   90.00
_cell.angle_gamma   90.00
#
_symmetry.space_group_name_H-M   'P 1'
#
loop_
_entity.id
_entity.type
_entity.pdbx_description
1 polymer ?
#
loop_
_entity_poly.entity_id
_entity_poly.type
_entity_poly.pdbx_seq_one_letter_code
_entity_poly.pdbx_strand_id
1 'polypeptide(L)'
;ASLRRTSLPGSLAARGGFNHEDPASKEAIAERKRDFARIVNTKRDIWVFTDSSRAAGAVLPVALPDTGSADQDLGQLAHQKLKFWLQGELGKIPGAVDLGVTSQWPVVDRVVYFISVSPGFDFLMRHKVPPMILQAKYVLMVSKRGQVRVAWYAFATDKPAPGATAGPFVVKLVSEDLNGDRGARTHGEFSYTAVPTRETDMERVISKHMPLISRGIDTDKWEDYLKA
;
A
#
# COMPACT_ATOMS: atom_id res chain seq x y z
N ALA A 1 -7.47 -23.66 -23.12
CA ALA A 1 -7.16 -24.59 -22.00
C ALA A 1 -7.77 -24.05 -20.71
N SER A 2 -8.78 -24.72 -20.17
CA SER A 2 -9.40 -24.35 -18.90
C SER A 2 -8.36 -24.47 -17.78
N LEU A 3 -8.16 -23.40 -17.01
CA LEU A 3 -7.33 -23.44 -15.81
C LEU A 3 -8.03 -24.40 -14.84
N ARG A 4 -7.38 -25.54 -14.53
CA ARG A 4 -7.75 -26.30 -13.33
C ARG A 4 -7.77 -25.31 -12.18
N ARG A 5 -8.86 -25.27 -11.40
CA ARG A 5 -9.00 -24.39 -10.24
C ARG A 5 -7.90 -24.73 -9.25
N THR A 6 -6.78 -24.02 -9.33
CA THR A 6 -5.71 -24.11 -8.33
C THR A 6 -6.28 -23.53 -7.04
N SER A 7 -6.21 -24.31 -5.95
CA SER A 7 -6.56 -23.83 -4.62
C SER A 7 -5.61 -22.70 -4.22
N LEU A 8 -6.15 -21.66 -3.57
CA LEU A 8 -5.34 -20.59 -2.98
C LEU A 8 -4.46 -21.13 -1.84
N PRO A 9 -3.31 -20.51 -1.55
CA PRO A 9 -2.37 -21.03 -0.56
C PRO A 9 -2.89 -20.78 0.86
N GLY A 10 -2.53 -21.68 1.78
CA GLY A 10 -2.92 -21.59 3.19
C GLY A 10 -4.44 -21.61 3.39
N SER A 11 -4.94 -20.66 4.18
CA SER A 11 -6.38 -20.42 4.43
C SER A 11 -6.91 -19.19 3.69
N LEU A 12 -6.24 -18.74 2.62
CA LEU A 12 -6.72 -17.61 1.84
C LEU A 12 -8.04 -17.94 1.13
N ALA A 13 -9.01 -17.05 1.30
CA ALA A 13 -10.16 -16.96 0.43
C ALA A 13 -9.85 -16.03 -0.76
N ALA A 14 -10.66 -16.08 -1.81
CA ALA A 14 -10.49 -15.19 -2.96
C ALA A 14 -10.64 -13.71 -2.60
N ARG A 15 -11.39 -13.42 -1.53
CA ARG A 15 -11.63 -12.09 -0.99
C ARG A 15 -11.93 -12.15 0.51
N GLY A 16 -11.64 -11.08 1.23
CA GLY A 16 -12.04 -10.95 2.63
C GLY A 16 -11.62 -9.62 3.25
N GLY A 17 -11.82 -9.51 4.56
CA GLY A 17 -11.34 -8.41 5.39
C GLY A 17 -10.11 -8.82 6.21
N PHE A 18 -9.26 -7.86 6.52
CA PHE A 18 -8.11 -8.01 7.40
C PHE A 18 -8.00 -6.75 8.25
N ASN A 19 -7.68 -6.91 9.54
CA ASN A 19 -7.43 -5.79 10.45
C ASN A 19 -5.99 -5.91 10.94
N HIS A 20 -5.31 -4.77 11.02
CA HIS A 20 -3.95 -4.68 11.55
C HIS A 20 -3.88 -3.54 12.57
N GLU A 21 -3.36 -3.85 13.75
CA GLU A 21 -3.22 -2.89 14.84
C GLU A 21 -2.25 -1.76 14.46
N ASP A 22 -2.60 -0.53 14.85
CA ASP A 22 -1.71 0.60 14.75
C ASP A 22 -0.56 0.43 15.78
N PRO A 23 0.65 0.95 15.49
CA PRO A 23 1.76 0.89 16.42
C PRO A 23 1.46 1.69 17.70
N ALA A 24 1.47 1.00 18.85
CA ALA A 24 1.12 1.59 20.14
C ALA A 24 2.29 2.28 20.87
N SER A 25 3.55 1.98 20.50
CA SER A 25 4.75 2.51 21.17
C SER A 25 5.59 3.40 20.25
N LYS A 26 6.40 4.30 20.85
CA LYS A 26 7.31 5.18 20.11
C LYS A 26 8.34 4.38 19.30
N GLU A 27 8.80 3.26 19.86
CA GLU A 27 9.75 2.35 19.22
C GLU A 27 9.14 1.67 18.00
N ALA A 28 7.88 1.22 18.10
CA ALA A 28 7.15 0.65 16.99
C ALA A 28 6.93 1.69 15.87
N ILE A 29 6.54 2.92 16.23
CA ILE A 29 6.40 4.03 15.28
C ILE A 29 7.75 4.33 14.58
N ALA A 30 8.85 4.36 15.33
CA ALA A 30 10.17 4.60 14.78
C ALA A 30 10.61 3.47 13.83
N GLU A 31 10.29 2.21 14.13
CA GLU A 31 10.54 1.10 13.20
C GLU A 31 9.73 1.24 11.91
N ARG A 32 8.47 1.67 11.98
CA ARG A 32 7.66 1.90 10.76
C ARG A 32 8.26 2.96 9.86
N LYS A 33 8.78 4.03 10.44
CA LYS A 33 9.48 5.08 9.70
C LYS A 33 10.77 4.57 9.06
N ARG A 34 11.54 3.72 9.75
CA ARG A 34 12.73 3.05 9.18
C ARG A 34 12.36 2.14 8.02
N ASP A 35 11.33 1.30 8.17
CA ASP A 35 10.83 0.44 7.09
C ASP A 35 10.41 1.26 5.87
N PHE A 36 9.64 2.33 6.08
CA PHE A 36 9.23 3.22 5.01
C PHE A 36 10.44 3.84 4.29
N ALA A 37 11.45 4.32 5.02
CA ALA A 37 12.66 4.85 4.42
C ALA A 37 13.43 3.79 3.60
N ARG A 38 13.50 2.53 4.06
CA ARG A 38 14.10 1.42 3.29
C ARG A 38 13.38 1.22 1.96
N ILE A 39 12.05 1.19 1.97
CA ILE A 39 11.20 0.96 0.78
C ILE A 39 11.27 2.14 -0.20
N VAL A 40 11.32 3.37 0.31
CA VAL A 40 11.51 4.55 -0.55
C VAL A 40 12.91 4.52 -1.19
N ASN A 41 13.93 4.09 -0.45
CA ASN A 41 15.31 4.08 -0.94
C ASN A 41 15.59 3.03 -2.01
N THR A 42 14.80 1.94 -2.09
CA THR A 42 14.86 0.99 -3.22
C THR A 42 14.33 1.59 -4.53
N LYS A 43 13.72 2.79 -4.48
CA LYS A 43 13.26 3.62 -5.62
C LYS A 43 12.32 2.93 -6.61
N ARG A 44 11.77 1.76 -6.28
CA ARG A 44 10.96 0.96 -7.23
C ARG A 44 9.59 0.57 -6.71
N ASP A 45 9.27 0.84 -5.45
CA ASP A 45 8.21 0.08 -4.79
C ASP A 45 6.99 0.89 -4.33
N ILE A 46 6.94 2.21 -4.57
CA ILE A 46 5.74 3.01 -4.23
C ILE A 46 5.28 3.80 -5.45
N TRP A 47 4.27 3.26 -6.13
CA TRP A 47 3.56 3.97 -7.19
C TRP A 47 2.56 4.94 -6.60
N VAL A 48 2.34 6.04 -7.28
CA VAL A 48 1.46 7.11 -6.84
C VAL A 48 0.47 7.47 -7.93
N PHE A 49 -0.80 7.49 -7.54
CA PHE A 49 -1.90 7.92 -8.39
C PHE A 49 -2.66 9.06 -7.73
N THR A 50 -2.61 10.23 -8.34
CA THR A 50 -3.38 11.40 -7.95
C THR A 50 -4.22 11.88 -9.12
N ASP A 51 -5.01 12.92 -8.92
CA ASP A 51 -5.71 13.53 -10.05
C ASP A 51 -4.75 14.00 -11.14
N SER A 52 -3.64 14.64 -10.74
CA SER A 52 -2.64 15.20 -11.65
C SER A 52 -1.59 14.20 -12.16
N SER A 53 -1.49 13.01 -11.57
CA SER A 53 -0.50 12.00 -11.94
C SER A 53 -1.12 10.61 -11.99
N ARG A 54 -1.31 10.08 -13.19
CA ARG A 54 -1.95 8.77 -13.42
C ARG A 54 -1.10 7.79 -14.24
N ALA A 55 0.16 8.12 -14.48
CA ALA A 55 1.04 7.28 -15.26
C ALA A 55 1.42 6.02 -14.47
N ALA A 56 1.35 4.85 -15.10
CA ALA A 56 1.91 3.63 -14.54
C ALA A 56 3.42 3.84 -14.30
N GLY A 57 3.92 3.37 -13.16
CA GLY A 57 5.31 3.59 -12.77
C GLY A 57 5.64 4.98 -12.23
N ALA A 58 4.67 5.89 -12.08
CA ALA A 58 4.91 7.17 -11.39
C ALA A 58 5.27 6.90 -9.93
N VAL A 59 6.54 7.10 -9.57
CA VAL A 59 7.07 6.81 -8.22
C VAL A 59 6.82 8.01 -7.30
N LEU A 60 6.56 7.72 -6.02
CA LEU A 60 6.50 8.72 -4.95
C LEU A 60 7.76 9.60 -4.98
N PRO A 61 7.64 10.95 -5.09
CA PRO A 61 8.78 11.84 -5.24
C PRO A 61 9.48 12.14 -3.90
N VAL A 62 9.76 11.09 -3.12
CA VAL A 62 10.56 11.18 -1.90
C VAL A 62 11.96 10.66 -2.22
N ALA A 63 12.89 11.59 -2.42
CA ALA A 63 14.30 11.27 -2.57
C ALA A 63 15.02 11.39 -1.22
N LEU A 64 15.76 10.34 -0.85
CA LEU A 64 16.64 10.29 0.32
C LEU A 64 18.11 10.33 -0.12
N PRO A 65 19.01 10.88 0.71
CA PRO A 65 20.44 10.82 0.46
C PRO A 65 20.92 9.36 0.54
N ASP A 66 21.90 9.01 -0.31
CA ASP A 66 22.49 7.68 -0.35
C ASP A 66 23.58 7.58 0.72
N THR A 67 23.19 7.26 1.96
CA THR A 67 24.11 7.22 3.10
C THR A 67 24.49 5.79 3.53
N GLY A 68 24.07 4.76 2.78
CA GLY A 68 24.44 3.36 3.04
C GLY A 68 23.86 2.74 4.34
N SER A 69 23.24 3.52 5.24
CA SER A 69 22.60 3.02 6.46
C SER A 69 21.19 3.60 6.65
N ALA A 70 20.26 2.74 7.09
CA ALA A 70 18.88 3.13 7.44
C ALA A 70 18.82 3.73 8.85
N ASP A 71 19.43 4.89 9.04
CA ASP A 71 19.46 5.59 10.32
C ASP A 71 18.06 6.11 10.72
N GLN A 72 17.82 6.32 12.02
CA GLN A 72 16.57 6.90 12.53
C GLN A 72 16.27 8.26 11.88
N ASP A 73 17.32 9.02 11.58
CA ASP A 73 17.24 10.31 10.92
C ASP A 73 16.69 10.20 9.49
N LEU A 74 17.02 9.13 8.76
CA LEU A 74 16.45 8.89 7.43
C LEU A 74 14.98 8.54 7.50
N GLY A 75 14.56 7.75 8.50
CA GLY A 75 13.16 7.45 8.75
C GLY A 75 12.34 8.72 8.96
N GLN A 76 12.85 9.63 9.78
CA GLN A 76 12.21 10.91 10.05
C GLN A 76 12.21 11.84 8.82
N LEU A 77 13.31 11.88 8.05
CA LEU A 77 13.40 12.67 6.82
C LEU A 77 12.42 12.17 5.75
N ALA A 78 12.32 10.85 5.56
CA ALA A 78 11.37 10.24 4.62
C ALA A 78 9.93 10.59 4.99
N HIS A 79 9.59 10.44 6.27
CA HIS A 79 8.29 10.82 6.83
C HIS A 79 7.97 12.30 6.57
N GLN A 80 8.92 13.20 6.85
CA GLN A 80 8.74 14.63 6.64
C GLN A 80 8.56 14.99 5.16
N LYS A 81 9.31 14.36 4.26
CA LYS A 81 9.15 14.55 2.80
C LYS A 81 7.80 14.04 2.30
N LEU A 82 7.36 12.87 2.75
CA LEU A 82 6.03 12.34 2.45
C LEU A 82 4.94 13.31 2.94
N LYS A 83 5.10 13.81 4.18
CA LYS A 83 4.19 14.79 4.78
C LYS A 83 4.01 16.03 3.90
N PHE A 84 5.11 16.69 3.50
CA PHE A 84 5.02 17.87 2.65
C PHE A 84 4.44 17.57 1.27
N TRP A 85 4.82 16.44 0.67
CA TRP A 85 4.29 16.04 -0.62
C TRP A 85 2.77 15.80 -0.55
N LEU A 86 2.31 15.03 0.44
CA LEU A 86 0.90 14.70 0.61
C LEU A 86 0.06 15.95 0.94
N GLN A 87 0.60 16.87 1.74
CA GLN A 87 -0.02 18.17 1.96
C GLN A 87 -0.15 18.98 0.66
N GLY A 88 0.88 18.94 -0.19
CA GLY A 88 0.84 19.56 -1.51
C GLY A 88 -0.24 18.97 -2.41
N GLU A 89 -0.39 17.65 -2.45
CA GLU A 89 -1.45 16.99 -3.23
C GLU A 89 -2.84 17.27 -2.68
N LEU A 90 -3.04 17.16 -1.36
CA LEU A 90 -4.33 17.45 -0.72
C LEU A 90 -4.70 18.93 -0.83
N GLY A 91 -3.72 19.84 -0.79
CA GLY A 91 -3.93 21.28 -0.97
C GLY A 91 -4.38 21.69 -2.37
N LYS A 92 -4.23 20.82 -3.39
CA LYS A 92 -4.77 21.07 -4.74
C LYS A 92 -6.28 20.85 -4.82
N ILE A 93 -6.88 20.21 -3.82
CA ILE A 93 -8.31 19.91 -3.83
C ILE A 93 -9.09 21.21 -3.57
N PRO A 94 -10.05 21.58 -4.43
CA PRO A 94 -10.87 22.76 -4.21
C PRO A 94 -11.58 22.71 -2.84
N GLY A 95 -11.43 23.78 -2.04
CA GLY A 95 -12.00 23.87 -0.69
C GLY A 95 -11.22 23.12 0.41
N ALA A 96 -10.05 22.54 0.11
CA ALA A 96 -9.25 21.80 1.10
C ALA A 96 -8.84 22.64 2.32
N VAL A 97 -8.56 23.94 2.10
CA VAL A 97 -8.22 24.88 3.18
C VAL A 97 -9.42 25.12 4.09
N ASP A 98 -10.61 25.32 3.51
CA ASP A 98 -11.85 25.58 4.25
C ASP A 98 -12.32 24.36 5.05
N LEU A 99 -12.02 23.17 4.55
CA LEU A 99 -12.35 21.89 5.19
C LEU A 99 -11.30 21.40 6.20
N GLY A 100 -10.21 22.15 6.41
CA GLY A 100 -9.13 21.78 7.33
C GLY A 100 -8.36 20.50 6.94
N VAL A 101 -8.46 20.07 5.67
CA VAL A 101 -7.90 18.81 5.16
C VAL A 101 -6.37 18.82 5.21
N THR A 102 -5.75 20.00 5.13
CA THR A 102 -4.29 20.17 5.14
C THR A 102 -3.64 20.04 6.53
N SER A 103 -4.45 20.00 7.59
CA SER A 103 -4.00 20.02 9.00
C SER A 103 -3.97 18.64 9.64
N GLN A 104 -4.52 17.61 8.98
CA GLN A 104 -4.64 16.26 9.54
C GLN A 104 -3.33 15.49 9.40
N TRP A 105 -2.45 15.64 10.39
CA TRP A 105 -1.21 14.87 10.50
C TRP A 105 -1.35 13.35 10.57
N PRO A 106 -2.43 12.76 11.13
CA PRO A 106 -2.53 11.31 11.28
C PRO A 106 -2.45 10.54 9.96
N VAL A 107 -2.88 11.11 8.82
CA VAL A 107 -2.87 10.41 7.53
C VAL A 107 -1.47 10.00 7.10
N VAL A 108 -0.45 10.83 7.36
CA VAL A 108 0.94 10.51 6.99
C VAL A 108 1.44 9.31 7.79
N ASP A 109 1.21 9.32 9.10
CA ASP A 109 1.57 8.21 9.98
C ASP A 109 0.89 6.92 9.53
N ARG A 110 -0.42 6.99 9.23
CA ARG A 110 -1.20 5.85 8.74
C ARG A 110 -0.69 5.30 7.40
N VAL A 111 -0.30 6.17 6.45
CA VAL A 111 0.32 5.76 5.18
C VAL A 111 1.65 5.06 5.44
N VAL A 112 2.50 5.61 6.31
CA VAL A 112 3.80 5.02 6.69
C VAL A 112 3.61 3.66 7.36
N TYR A 113 2.62 3.54 8.25
CA TYR A 113 2.33 2.27 8.93
C TYR A 113 1.90 1.20 7.94
N PHE A 114 1.06 1.55 6.95
CA PHE A 114 0.66 0.61 5.93
C PHE A 114 1.81 0.20 5.00
N ILE A 115 2.63 1.16 4.56
CA ILE A 115 3.74 0.89 3.64
C ILE A 115 4.88 0.12 4.34
N SER A 116 4.91 0.07 5.68
CA SER A 116 5.85 -0.79 6.40
C SER A 116 5.66 -2.27 6.05
N VAL A 117 6.67 -3.11 6.37
CA VAL A 117 6.64 -4.53 5.99
C VAL A 117 5.60 -5.34 6.79
N SER A 118 5.21 -4.88 7.99
CA SER A 118 4.41 -5.70 8.90
C SER A 118 2.99 -6.03 8.46
N PRO A 119 2.17 -5.10 7.91
CA PRO A 119 0.82 -5.46 7.49
C PRO A 119 0.79 -6.64 6.51
N GLY A 120 1.70 -6.65 5.52
CA GLY A 120 1.82 -7.76 4.57
C GLY A 120 2.31 -9.05 5.23
N PHE A 121 3.29 -8.96 6.14
CA PHE A 121 3.80 -10.11 6.88
C PHE A 121 2.72 -10.74 7.78
N ASP A 122 2.05 -9.93 8.59
CA ASP A 122 1.00 -10.37 9.51
C ASP A 122 -0.19 -10.98 8.76
N PHE A 123 -0.54 -10.39 7.59
CA PHE A 123 -1.54 -10.94 6.71
C PHE A 123 -1.20 -12.38 6.28
N LEU A 124 0.00 -12.60 5.75
CA LEU A 124 0.43 -13.94 5.31
C LEU A 124 0.42 -14.93 6.47
N MET A 125 0.95 -14.53 7.63
CA MET A 125 1.00 -15.37 8.83
C MET A 125 -0.41 -15.73 9.35
N ARG A 126 -1.35 -14.78 9.37
CA ARG A 126 -2.75 -15.00 9.78
C ARG A 126 -3.44 -15.99 8.86
N HIS A 127 -3.16 -15.93 7.56
CA HIS A 127 -3.71 -16.82 6.55
C HIS A 127 -2.89 -18.10 6.30
N LYS A 128 -1.90 -18.40 7.15
CA LYS A 128 -1.06 -19.62 7.05
C LYS A 128 -0.39 -19.76 5.68
N VAL A 129 -0.05 -18.64 5.06
CA VAL A 129 0.77 -18.60 3.84
C VAL A 129 2.22 -18.41 4.28
N PRO A 130 3.20 -19.14 3.71
CA PRO A 130 4.60 -18.88 3.96
C PRO A 130 4.91 -17.38 3.80
N PRO A 131 5.62 -16.74 4.76
CA PRO A 131 5.85 -15.29 4.74
C PRO A 131 6.96 -14.90 3.76
N MET A 132 6.84 -15.38 2.52
CA MET A 132 7.73 -15.08 1.40
C MET A 132 7.04 -14.06 0.50
N ILE A 133 7.43 -12.81 0.64
CA ILE A 133 6.87 -11.68 -0.12
C ILE A 133 7.70 -11.52 -1.40
N LEU A 134 7.08 -11.82 -2.55
CA LEU A 134 7.75 -11.79 -3.86
C LEU A 134 7.27 -10.59 -4.67
N GLN A 135 8.21 -9.73 -5.11
CA GLN A 135 7.94 -8.49 -5.85
C GLN A 135 6.84 -7.61 -5.20
N ALA A 136 7.01 -7.28 -3.90
CA ALA A 136 6.10 -6.35 -3.25
C ALA A 136 6.10 -4.99 -3.95
N LYS A 137 4.90 -4.45 -4.16
CA LYS A 137 4.67 -3.09 -4.67
C LYS A 137 3.57 -2.43 -3.86
N TYR A 138 3.76 -1.16 -3.58
CA TYR A 138 2.78 -0.30 -2.93
C TYR A 138 2.21 0.68 -3.94
N VAL A 139 0.94 1.01 -3.76
CA VAL A 139 0.22 1.96 -4.58
C VAL A 139 -0.48 2.95 -3.66
N LEU A 140 0.00 4.18 -3.61
CA LEU A 140 -0.62 5.28 -2.88
C LEU A 140 -1.57 6.05 -3.81
N MET A 141 -2.83 6.16 -3.41
CA MET A 141 -3.90 6.77 -4.19
C MET A 141 -4.46 7.97 -3.42
N VAL A 142 -4.57 9.11 -4.11
CA VAL A 142 -5.21 10.33 -3.59
C VAL A 142 -6.34 10.71 -4.54
N SER A 143 -7.58 10.69 -4.06
CA SER A 143 -8.75 11.02 -4.87
C SER A 143 -8.94 12.53 -5.01
N LYS A 144 -9.75 12.94 -6.00
CA LYS A 144 -10.17 14.34 -6.21
C LYS A 144 -10.90 14.95 -5.01
N ARG A 145 -11.43 14.12 -4.12
CA ARG A 145 -12.21 14.52 -2.94
C ARG A 145 -11.43 14.36 -1.65
N GLY A 146 -10.17 13.92 -1.72
CA GLY A 146 -9.27 13.84 -0.57
C GLY A 146 -9.26 12.50 0.15
N GLN A 147 -9.85 11.44 -0.41
CA GLN A 147 -9.62 10.10 0.11
C GLN A 147 -8.18 9.69 -0.16
N VAL A 148 -7.53 9.12 0.85
CA VAL A 148 -6.16 8.61 0.77
C VAL A 148 -6.19 7.11 1.03
N ARG A 149 -5.80 6.31 0.05
CA ARG A 149 -5.75 4.84 0.20
C ARG A 149 -4.39 4.33 -0.19
N VAL A 150 -3.98 3.23 0.44
CA VAL A 150 -2.78 2.51 0.02
C VAL A 150 -3.15 1.07 -0.29
N ALA A 151 -2.62 0.56 -1.39
CA ALA A 151 -2.68 -0.86 -1.71
C ALA A 151 -1.29 -1.48 -1.66
N TRP A 152 -1.21 -2.71 -1.19
CA TRP A 152 -0.03 -3.55 -1.23
C TRP A 152 -0.32 -4.74 -2.13
N TYR A 153 0.58 -4.98 -3.07
CA TYR A 153 0.55 -6.08 -4.01
C TYR A 153 1.78 -6.95 -3.80
N ALA A 154 1.61 -8.27 -3.80
CA ALA A 154 2.72 -9.20 -3.80
C ALA A 154 2.31 -10.51 -4.47
N PHE A 155 3.29 -11.23 -5.02
CA PHE A 155 3.08 -12.64 -5.32
C PHE A 155 3.19 -13.47 -4.05
N ALA A 156 2.33 -14.47 -3.93
CA ALA A 156 2.33 -15.45 -2.86
C ALA A 156 2.55 -16.87 -3.43
N THR A 157 3.12 -17.76 -2.61
CA THR A 157 3.36 -19.16 -2.96
C THR A 157 3.20 -20.05 -1.72
N ASP A 158 2.63 -21.24 -1.90
CA ASP A 158 2.65 -22.34 -0.92
C ASP A 158 3.95 -23.14 -0.97
N LYS A 159 4.70 -23.01 -2.07
CA LYS A 159 5.94 -23.74 -2.35
C LYS A 159 7.07 -22.74 -2.52
N PRO A 160 7.65 -22.25 -1.41
CA PRO A 160 8.81 -21.37 -1.48
C PRO A 160 9.98 -22.09 -2.17
N ALA A 161 10.63 -21.41 -3.10
CA ALA A 161 11.81 -21.92 -3.79
C ALA A 161 12.93 -20.86 -3.77
N PRO A 162 14.20 -21.25 -3.53
CA PRO A 162 15.32 -20.32 -3.59
C PRO A 162 15.38 -19.59 -4.93
N GLY A 163 15.58 -18.28 -4.90
CA GLY A 163 15.67 -17.45 -6.11
C GLY A 163 14.34 -17.18 -6.82
N ALA A 164 13.21 -17.66 -6.30
CA ALA A 164 11.90 -17.33 -6.86
C ALA A 164 11.65 -15.82 -6.78
N THR A 165 11.28 -15.22 -7.90
CA THR A 165 10.90 -13.79 -7.98
C THR A 165 9.40 -13.60 -8.15
N ALA A 166 8.65 -14.64 -8.50
CA ALA A 166 7.20 -14.62 -8.68
C ALA A 166 6.58 -15.90 -8.12
N GLY A 167 5.28 -15.83 -7.83
CA GLY A 167 4.47 -16.92 -7.31
C GLY A 167 3.20 -17.11 -8.14
N PRO A 168 2.54 -18.28 -8.01
CA PRO A 168 1.34 -18.59 -8.80
C PRO A 168 0.09 -17.82 -8.37
N PHE A 169 0.17 -17.01 -7.32
CA PHE A 169 -0.94 -16.22 -6.79
C PHE A 169 -0.53 -14.76 -6.63
N VAL A 170 -1.43 -13.84 -6.94
CA VAL A 170 -1.34 -12.44 -6.54
C VAL A 170 -2.20 -12.24 -5.31
N VAL A 171 -1.67 -11.55 -4.32
CA VAL A 171 -2.43 -10.98 -3.22
C VAL A 171 -2.41 -9.46 -3.37
N LYS A 172 -3.57 -8.85 -3.18
CA LYS A 172 -3.74 -7.40 -3.07
C LYS A 172 -4.46 -7.08 -1.77
N LEU A 173 -3.84 -6.28 -0.91
CA LEU A 173 -4.48 -5.64 0.25
C LEU A 173 -4.72 -4.17 -0.09
N VAL A 174 -5.87 -3.63 0.27
CA VAL A 174 -6.22 -2.21 0.10
C VAL A 174 -6.76 -1.68 1.40
N SER A 175 -6.22 -0.56 1.87
CA SER A 175 -6.70 0.11 3.08
C SER A 175 -8.10 0.70 2.91
N GLU A 176 -8.75 0.92 4.03
CA GLU A 176 -9.78 1.95 4.17
C GLU A 176 -9.26 3.34 3.76
N ASP A 177 -10.13 4.35 3.76
CA ASP A 177 -9.68 5.73 3.59
C ASP A 177 -8.89 6.18 4.83
N LEU A 178 -7.58 6.35 4.65
CA LEU A 178 -6.64 6.73 5.69
C LEU A 178 -6.79 8.20 6.11
N ASN A 179 -7.42 9.03 5.28
CA ASN A 179 -7.77 10.40 5.63
C ASN A 179 -9.16 10.51 6.29
N GLY A 180 -9.92 9.40 6.30
CA GLY A 180 -11.19 9.31 6.98
C GLY A 180 -11.05 9.35 8.51
N ASP A 181 -12.12 9.79 9.17
CA ASP A 181 -12.24 9.65 10.62
C ASP A 181 -12.40 8.16 10.98
N ARG A 182 -11.67 7.74 12.02
CA ARG A 182 -11.75 6.37 12.56
C ARG A 182 -12.35 6.33 13.96
N GLY A 183 -12.71 7.48 14.53
CA GLY A 183 -13.08 7.59 15.94
C GLY A 183 -11.95 7.11 16.85
N ALA A 184 -12.27 6.24 17.79
CA ALA A 184 -11.33 5.70 18.78
C ALA A 184 -10.64 4.38 18.37
N ARG A 185 -10.79 3.92 17.11
CA ARG A 185 -10.17 2.67 16.66
C ARG A 185 -8.64 2.77 16.68
N THR A 186 -8.00 1.69 17.15
CA THR A 186 -6.54 1.51 17.22
C THR A 186 -6.00 0.58 16.14
N HIS A 187 -6.79 0.34 15.08
CA HIS A 187 -6.40 -0.52 13.97
C HIS A 187 -6.85 0.09 12.64
N GLY A 188 -6.18 -0.32 11.58
CA GLY A 188 -6.64 -0.12 10.21
C GLY A 188 -7.46 -1.31 9.71
N GLU A 189 -8.47 -1.01 8.91
CA GLU A 189 -9.25 -2.01 8.16
C GLU A 189 -8.75 -2.12 6.72
N PHE A 190 -8.66 -3.37 6.25
CA PHE A 190 -8.18 -3.72 4.91
C PHE A 190 -9.17 -4.63 4.21
N SER A 191 -9.41 -4.37 2.94
CA SER A 191 -10.00 -5.33 2.02
C SER A 191 -8.88 -6.05 1.29
N TYR A 192 -9.00 -7.36 1.11
CA TYR A 192 -8.04 -8.12 0.32
C TYR A 192 -8.70 -8.95 -0.77
N THR A 193 -7.89 -9.25 -1.79
CA THR A 193 -8.18 -10.21 -2.85
C THR A 193 -6.97 -11.12 -3.04
N ALA A 194 -7.23 -12.38 -3.38
CA ALA A 194 -6.19 -13.34 -3.72
C ALA A 194 -6.64 -14.15 -4.94
N VAL A 195 -5.84 -14.12 -6.01
CA VAL A 195 -6.21 -14.73 -7.29
C VAL A 195 -5.05 -15.51 -7.90
N PRO A 196 -5.31 -16.66 -8.55
CA PRO A 196 -4.30 -17.32 -9.37
C PRO A 196 -3.88 -16.40 -10.52
N THR A 197 -2.60 -16.44 -10.87
CA THR A 197 -2.04 -15.62 -11.96
C THR A 197 -1.06 -16.42 -12.81
N ARG A 198 -0.83 -15.91 -14.02
CA ARG A 198 0.30 -16.32 -14.89
C ARG A 198 1.29 -15.19 -15.11
N GLU A 199 1.00 -13.99 -14.59
CA GLU A 199 1.93 -12.88 -14.65
C GLU A 199 3.11 -13.17 -13.74
N THR A 200 4.30 -12.82 -14.21
CA THR A 200 5.55 -12.92 -13.44
C THR A 200 6.09 -11.54 -13.06
N ASP A 201 5.39 -10.49 -13.46
CA ASP A 201 5.76 -9.09 -13.29
C ASP A 201 4.59 -8.37 -12.61
N MET A 202 4.84 -7.85 -11.40
CA MET A 202 3.82 -7.17 -10.61
C MET A 202 3.35 -5.86 -11.25
N GLU A 203 4.20 -5.20 -12.04
CA GLU A 203 3.83 -3.95 -12.71
C GLU A 203 2.74 -4.17 -13.75
N ARG A 204 2.78 -5.33 -14.44
CA ARG A 204 1.71 -5.76 -15.37
C ARG A 204 0.41 -6.04 -14.66
N VAL A 205 0.47 -6.63 -13.46
CA VAL A 205 -0.72 -6.89 -12.62
C VAL A 205 -1.37 -5.56 -12.23
N ILE A 206 -0.59 -4.61 -11.69
CA ILE A 206 -1.10 -3.28 -11.30
C ILE A 206 -1.65 -2.53 -12.51
N SER A 207 -0.96 -2.61 -13.66
CA SER A 207 -1.40 -1.98 -14.91
C SER A 207 -2.80 -2.43 -15.35
N LYS A 208 -3.20 -3.68 -15.09
CA LYS A 208 -4.56 -4.16 -15.37
C LYS A 208 -5.62 -3.53 -14.46
N HIS A 209 -5.25 -3.08 -13.27
CA HIS A 209 -6.15 -2.41 -12.34
C HIS A 209 -6.24 -0.89 -12.55
N MET A 210 -5.38 -0.32 -13.40
CA MET A 210 -5.33 1.12 -13.67
C MET A 210 -6.67 1.79 -14.02
N PRO A 211 -7.55 1.18 -14.85
CA PRO A 211 -8.86 1.77 -15.13
C PRO A 211 -9.74 1.88 -13.87
N LEU A 212 -9.64 0.90 -12.96
CA LEU A 212 -10.39 0.88 -11.70
C LEU A 212 -9.81 1.89 -10.69
N ILE A 213 -8.48 1.99 -10.61
CA ILE A 213 -7.79 2.99 -9.78
C ILE A 213 -8.18 4.39 -10.23
N SER A 214 -8.12 4.66 -11.54
CA SER A 214 -8.47 5.97 -12.11
C SER A 214 -9.92 6.36 -11.83
N ARG A 215 -10.85 5.40 -11.99
CA ARG A 215 -12.26 5.60 -11.62
C ARG A 215 -12.41 5.93 -10.13
N GLY A 216 -11.74 5.19 -9.25
CA GLY A 216 -11.77 5.45 -7.81
C GLY A 216 -11.26 6.85 -7.45
N ILE A 217 -10.18 7.31 -8.09
CA ILE A 217 -9.65 8.67 -7.93
C ILE A 217 -10.65 9.74 -8.37
N ASP A 218 -11.37 9.50 -9.47
CA ASP A 218 -12.34 10.44 -10.01
C ASP A 218 -13.64 10.51 -9.19
N THR A 219 -14.12 9.37 -8.71
CA THR A 219 -15.50 9.25 -8.22
C THR A 219 -15.62 8.85 -6.74
N ASP A 220 -14.52 8.56 -6.05
CA ASP A 220 -14.51 7.96 -4.69
C ASP A 220 -15.24 6.60 -4.58
N LYS A 221 -15.54 5.97 -5.71
CA LYS A 221 -16.24 4.68 -5.78
C LYS A 221 -15.22 3.58 -6.00
N TRP A 222 -14.80 2.96 -4.91
CA TRP A 222 -13.70 1.98 -4.89
C TRP A 222 -14.18 0.53 -4.98
N GLU A 223 -15.48 0.27 -4.96
CA GLU A 223 -16.05 -1.08 -4.78
C GLU A 223 -15.56 -2.08 -5.82
N ASP A 224 -15.47 -1.65 -7.08
CA ASP A 224 -14.95 -2.49 -8.17
C ASP A 224 -13.46 -2.77 -7.98
N TYR A 225 -12.68 -1.77 -7.58
CA TYR A 225 -11.25 -1.94 -7.30
C TYR A 225 -11.00 -2.84 -6.10
N LEU A 226 -11.80 -2.72 -5.03
CA LEU A 226 -11.68 -3.56 -3.83
C LEU A 226 -12.03 -5.03 -4.10
N LYS A 227 -12.83 -5.32 -5.15
CA LYS A 227 -13.26 -6.68 -5.53
C LYS A 227 -12.42 -7.32 -6.63
N ALA A 228 -11.66 -6.53 -7.39
CA ALA A 228 -10.91 -6.95 -8.57
C ALA A 228 -9.66 -7.79 -8.25
#